data_AF-A0A7K4GLY0-F1
#
_entry.id   AF-A0A7K4GLY0-F1
#
_cell.length_a   1.000
_cell.length_b   1.000
_cell.length_c   1.000
_cell.angle_alpha   90.00
_cell.angle_beta   90.00
_cell.angle_gamma   90.00
#
_symmetry.space_group_name_H-M   'P 1'
#
loop_
_entity.id
_entity.type
_entity.pdbx_description
1 polymer ?
#
loop_
_entity_poly.entity_id
_entity_poly.type
_entity_poly.pdbx_seq_one_letter_code
_entity_poly.pdbx_strand_id
1 'polypeptide(L)'
;MENNKNIVAIAISPAKDAHLRNGKGFSLIEIKEAGKTVELLRELNVDIDFFRRSKHKVNIEVLKKLKPESKKTKKKKPYEFKEKKRTPFKPEVEKVKKKPVKAKKVTQEPKVIKKAPPSKKEKVKKEPKPVKKELPTTKTTKLTSLSGLGPMTAKKFEELGVSCVEELVNEDPAELASLIKGVSEERITNWIIECKELLNR
;
A
#
# COMPACT_ATOMS: atom_id res chain seq x y z
N MET A 1 22.90 -18.35 -8.71
CA MET A 1 22.91 -17.43 -7.56
C MET A 1 24.32 -16.95 -7.34
N GLU A 2 24.78 -16.05 -8.22
CA GLU A 2 26.00 -15.29 -7.96
C GLU A 2 25.71 -14.30 -6.84
N ASN A 3 26.42 -14.41 -5.71
CA ASN A 3 26.21 -13.56 -4.55
C ASN A 3 26.81 -12.17 -4.80
N ASN A 4 26.02 -11.27 -5.40
CA ASN A 4 26.39 -9.89 -5.71
C ASN A 4 26.56 -8.98 -4.46
N LYS A 5 26.74 -9.57 -3.27
CA LYS A 5 27.04 -8.88 -2.00
C LYS A 5 28.31 -8.03 -2.03
N ASN A 6 29.23 -8.29 -2.96
CA ASN A 6 30.44 -7.50 -3.14
C ASN A 6 30.18 -6.16 -3.87
N ILE A 7 28.97 -5.92 -4.38
CA ILE A 7 28.63 -4.72 -5.15
C ILE A 7 28.15 -3.62 -4.20
N VAL A 8 29.12 -2.81 -3.75
CA VAL A 8 28.89 -1.68 -2.85
C VAL A 8 28.69 -0.39 -3.64
N ALA A 9 27.75 0.46 -3.21
CA ALA A 9 27.50 1.76 -3.83
C ALA A 9 28.49 2.83 -3.33
N ILE A 10 29.00 3.67 -4.21
CA ILE A 10 29.86 4.81 -3.86
C ILE A 10 29.00 5.94 -3.30
N ALA A 11 29.49 6.61 -2.25
CA ALA A 11 28.92 7.79 -1.65
C ALA A 11 30.00 8.83 -1.32
N ILE A 12 29.60 10.06 -1.05
CA ILE A 12 30.48 11.17 -0.64
C ILE A 12 30.62 11.16 0.90
N SER A 13 31.78 11.58 1.41
CA SER A 13 31.99 11.83 2.85
C SER A 13 31.13 13.02 3.33
N PRO A 14 30.68 13.05 4.60
CA PRO A 14 30.08 14.25 5.20
C PRO A 14 31.12 15.24 5.74
N ALA A 15 32.42 14.95 5.58
CA ALA A 15 33.51 15.80 6.04
C ALA A 15 33.89 16.85 4.98
N LYS A 16 34.69 17.85 5.39
CA LYS A 16 35.08 19.00 4.54
C LYS A 16 35.85 18.60 3.27
N ASP A 17 36.47 17.42 3.26
CA ASP A 17 37.22 16.88 2.14
C ASP A 17 36.34 16.27 1.04
N ALA A 18 35.06 15.99 1.34
CA ALA A 18 34.09 15.35 0.46
C ALA A 18 34.62 14.08 -0.25
N HIS A 19 35.52 13.32 0.38
CA HIS A 19 36.15 12.15 -0.25
C HIS A 19 35.13 11.08 -0.68
N LEU A 20 35.44 10.32 -1.74
CA LEU A 20 34.63 9.19 -2.15
C LEU A 20 34.85 8.00 -1.22
N ARG A 21 33.76 7.37 -0.77
CA ARG A 21 33.77 6.26 0.18
C ARG A 21 32.70 5.22 -0.17
N ASN A 22 32.86 4.02 0.37
CA ASN A 22 31.85 2.98 0.30
C ASN A 22 30.63 3.37 1.17
N GLY A 23 29.44 3.37 0.57
CA GLY A 23 28.15 3.60 1.22
C GLY A 23 27.43 2.30 1.57
N LYS A 24 26.30 2.39 2.28
CA LYS A 24 25.56 1.20 2.75
C LYS A 24 24.92 0.38 1.60
N GLY A 25 24.43 1.03 0.56
CA GLY A 25 23.64 0.43 -0.51
C GLY A 25 23.23 1.47 -1.55
N PHE A 26 22.42 1.11 -2.56
CA PHE A 26 22.04 2.01 -3.65
C PHE A 26 20.82 2.89 -3.30
N SER A 27 20.79 4.15 -3.76
CA SER A 27 19.62 5.04 -3.58
C SER A 27 18.46 4.62 -4.47
N LEU A 28 17.23 4.79 -3.98
CA LEU A 28 16.00 4.64 -4.77
C LEU A 28 16.00 5.45 -6.08
N ILE A 29 16.69 6.60 -6.12
CA ILE A 29 16.81 7.43 -7.33
C ILE A 29 17.74 6.76 -8.35
N GLU A 30 18.88 6.23 -7.90
CA GLU A 30 19.86 5.53 -8.73
C GLU A 30 19.27 4.24 -9.31
N ILE A 31 18.50 3.50 -8.50
CA ILE A 31 17.76 2.30 -8.88
C ILE A 31 16.72 2.61 -9.97
N LYS A 32 15.99 3.72 -9.82
CA LYS A 32 15.00 4.18 -10.81
C LYS A 32 15.66 4.65 -12.11
N GLU A 33 16.76 5.41 -12.05
CA GLU A 33 17.51 5.85 -13.24
C GLU A 33 18.29 4.72 -13.95
N ALA A 34 18.56 3.62 -13.24
CA ALA A 34 19.08 2.38 -13.82
C ALA A 34 18.00 1.45 -14.41
N GLY A 35 16.71 1.78 -14.25
CA GLY A 35 15.59 0.98 -14.76
C GLY A 35 15.43 -0.39 -14.06
N LYS A 36 15.76 -0.49 -12.76
CA LYS A 36 15.70 -1.74 -11.98
C LYS A 36 14.58 -1.67 -10.93
N THR A 37 14.02 -2.82 -10.55
CA THR A 37 13.06 -2.89 -9.43
C THR A 37 13.78 -3.15 -8.10
N VAL A 38 13.15 -2.71 -7.01
CA VAL A 38 13.61 -3.00 -5.63
C VAL A 38 13.62 -4.51 -5.35
N GLU A 39 12.68 -5.25 -5.94
CA GLU A 39 12.54 -6.70 -5.81
C GLU A 39 13.70 -7.44 -6.48
N LEU A 40 14.07 -7.05 -7.70
CA LEU A 40 15.22 -7.61 -8.42
C LEU A 40 16.53 -7.45 -7.63
N LEU A 41 16.72 -6.31 -6.95
CA LEU A 41 17.91 -6.08 -6.14
C LEU A 41 17.90 -6.89 -4.83
N ARG A 42 16.73 -7.11 -4.22
CA ARG A 42 16.58 -8.07 -3.11
C ARG A 42 16.86 -9.50 -3.54
N GLU A 43 16.41 -9.92 -4.72
CA GLU A 43 16.71 -11.24 -5.28
C GLU A 43 18.20 -11.43 -5.63
N LEU A 44 18.88 -10.37 -6.08
CA LEU A 44 20.32 -10.36 -6.32
C LEU A 44 21.16 -10.13 -5.05
N ASN A 45 20.53 -9.97 -3.88
CA ASN A 45 21.21 -9.79 -2.59
C ASN A 45 22.07 -8.51 -2.52
N VAL A 46 21.60 -7.43 -3.15
CA VAL A 46 22.24 -6.11 -3.21
C VAL A 46 21.56 -5.13 -2.26
N ASP A 47 22.35 -4.43 -1.42
CA ASP A 47 21.84 -3.51 -0.40
C ASP A 47 21.21 -2.23 -0.98
N ILE A 48 20.17 -1.74 -0.31
CA ILE A 48 19.37 -0.58 -0.71
C ILE A 48 19.32 0.45 0.41
N ASP A 49 19.64 1.70 0.09
CA ASP A 49 19.55 2.86 0.97
C ASP A 49 18.29 3.67 0.64
N PHE A 50 17.24 3.42 1.41
CA PHE A 50 15.94 4.08 1.27
C PHE A 50 15.96 5.58 1.64
N PHE A 51 17.01 6.06 2.32
CA PHE A 51 17.08 7.41 2.85
C PHE A 51 18.00 8.34 2.05
N ARG A 52 19.01 7.80 1.35
CA ARG A 52 19.91 8.61 0.49
C ARG A 52 19.16 9.22 -0.70
N ARG A 53 19.27 10.54 -0.84
CA ARG A 53 18.68 11.33 -1.93
C ARG A 53 19.69 11.82 -2.99
N SER A 54 20.99 11.56 -2.81
CA SER A 54 21.99 11.82 -3.84
C SER A 54 22.00 10.70 -4.89
N LYS A 55 22.47 11.04 -6.09
CA LYS A 55 22.68 10.10 -7.19
C LYS A 55 24.07 10.27 -7.79
N HIS A 56 24.73 9.16 -8.10
CA HIS A 56 26.08 9.13 -8.67
C HIS A 56 26.07 8.34 -9.99
N LYS A 57 26.67 8.88 -11.06
CA LYS A 57 26.65 8.26 -12.39
C LYS A 57 27.24 6.84 -12.39
N VAL A 58 28.37 6.66 -11.69
CA VAL A 58 29.06 5.38 -11.50
C VAL A 58 28.13 4.30 -10.91
N ASN A 59 27.32 4.66 -9.90
CA ASN A 59 26.36 3.73 -9.29
C ASN A 59 25.28 3.30 -10.29
N ILE A 60 24.78 4.21 -11.12
CA ILE A 60 23.77 3.92 -12.15
C ILE A 60 24.34 3.00 -13.22
N GLU A 61 25.61 3.16 -13.60
CA GLU A 61 26.30 2.30 -14.56
C GLU A 61 26.55 0.89 -14.01
N VAL A 62 26.94 0.78 -12.72
CA VAL A 62 27.05 -0.50 -12.01
C VAL A 62 25.69 -1.20 -11.96
N LEU A 63 24.63 -0.50 -11.57
CA LEU A 63 23.26 -1.06 -11.55
C LEU A 63 22.78 -1.48 -12.94
N LYS A 64 23.07 -0.71 -14.00
CA LYS A 64 22.69 -1.07 -15.38
C LYS A 64 23.27 -2.41 -15.82
N LYS A 65 24.53 -2.71 -15.45
CA LYS A 65 25.23 -3.97 -15.76
C LYS A 65 24.58 -5.21 -15.11
N LEU A 66 23.83 -5.05 -14.01
CA LEU A 66 23.13 -6.16 -13.36
C LEU A 66 22.00 -6.72 -14.24
N LYS A 67 22.04 -8.03 -14.49
CA LYS A 67 20.98 -8.77 -15.19
C LYS A 67 20.14 -9.56 -14.16
N PRO A 68 18.82 -9.69 -14.34
CA PRO A 68 18.03 -10.62 -13.53
C PRO A 68 18.50 -12.06 -13.78
N GLU A 69 18.63 -12.87 -12.72
CA GLU A 69 18.71 -14.33 -12.90
C GLU A 69 17.36 -14.84 -13.42
N SER A 70 17.32 -15.28 -14.68
CA SER A 70 16.11 -15.85 -15.31
C SER A 70 15.82 -17.25 -14.77
N LYS A 71 15.35 -17.31 -13.51
CA LYS A 71 14.95 -18.53 -12.81
C LYS A 71 13.84 -19.22 -13.60
N LYS A 72 14.20 -20.27 -14.35
CA LYS A 72 13.26 -21.12 -15.11
C LYS A 72 12.21 -21.68 -14.14
N THR A 73 11.01 -21.09 -14.15
CA THR A 73 9.93 -21.51 -13.27
C THR A 73 9.49 -22.92 -13.64
N LYS A 74 9.78 -23.89 -12.77
CA LYS A 74 9.23 -25.25 -12.89
C LYS A 74 7.70 -25.10 -12.87
N LYS A 75 7.04 -25.38 -14.01
CA LYS A 75 5.57 -25.36 -14.10
C LYS A 75 5.03 -26.28 -13.00
N LYS A 76 4.30 -25.71 -12.03
CA LYS A 76 3.60 -26.51 -11.03
C LYS A 76 2.60 -27.39 -11.77
N LYS A 77 2.47 -28.66 -11.37
CA LYS A 77 1.35 -29.50 -11.82
C LYS A 77 0.03 -28.79 -11.42
N PRO A 78 -1.06 -28.96 -12.19
CA PRO A 78 -2.38 -28.48 -11.77
C PRO A 78 -2.74 -29.04 -10.39
N TYR A 79 -3.55 -28.31 -9.63
CA TYR A 79 -3.97 -28.74 -8.30
C TYR A 79 -5.01 -29.86 -8.41
N GLU A 80 -4.55 -31.10 -8.25
CA GLU A 80 -5.41 -32.27 -8.06
C GLU A 80 -6.17 -32.12 -6.73
N PHE A 81 -7.48 -31.87 -6.81
CA PHE A 81 -8.35 -31.82 -5.63
C PHE A 81 -8.44 -33.22 -5.00
N LYS A 82 -7.67 -33.45 -3.94
CA LYS A 82 -7.72 -34.70 -3.19
C LYS A 82 -8.99 -34.75 -2.37
N GLU A 83 -9.86 -35.71 -2.69
CA GLU A 83 -11.04 -36.01 -1.88
C GLU A 83 -10.63 -36.27 -0.42
N LYS A 84 -11.13 -35.42 0.46
CA LYS A 84 -10.93 -35.60 1.90
C LYS A 84 -11.81 -36.77 2.36
N LYS A 85 -11.23 -37.98 2.40
CA LYS A 85 -11.84 -39.12 3.10
C LYS A 85 -12.23 -38.64 4.50
N ARG A 86 -13.54 -38.53 4.76
CA ARG A 86 -14.06 -38.15 6.08
C ARG A 86 -13.61 -39.22 7.07
N THR A 87 -12.72 -38.86 7.99
CA THR A 87 -12.50 -39.68 9.19
C THR A 87 -13.84 -39.80 9.92
N PRO A 88 -14.24 -40.99 10.39
CA PRO A 88 -15.48 -41.13 11.15
C PRO A 88 -15.45 -40.19 12.36
N PHE A 89 -16.56 -39.53 12.64
CA PHE A 89 -16.66 -38.59 13.74
C PHE A 89 -16.38 -39.31 15.06
N LYS A 90 -15.26 -38.96 15.70
CA LYS A 90 -14.91 -39.49 17.01
C LYS A 90 -15.55 -38.57 18.06
N PRO A 91 -16.60 -39.02 18.79
CA PRO A 91 -17.24 -38.18 19.79
C PRO A 91 -16.24 -37.77 20.88
N GLU A 92 -16.35 -36.53 21.35
CA GLU A 92 -15.50 -36.02 22.41
C GLU A 92 -15.94 -36.60 23.75
N VAL A 93 -15.35 -37.74 24.13
CA VAL A 93 -15.50 -38.33 25.47
C VAL A 93 -15.10 -37.29 26.51
N GLU A 94 -16.01 -36.99 27.44
CA GLU A 94 -15.86 -35.90 28.40
C GLU A 94 -14.58 -36.05 29.25
N LYS A 95 -13.58 -35.24 28.94
CA LYS A 95 -12.35 -35.16 29.75
C LYS A 95 -12.65 -34.43 31.05
N VAL A 96 -12.98 -35.21 32.08
CA VAL A 96 -13.19 -34.76 33.46
C VAL A 96 -12.08 -33.77 33.86
N LYS A 97 -12.48 -32.50 34.04
CA LYS A 97 -11.56 -31.36 34.19
C LYS A 97 -10.89 -31.37 35.56
N LYS A 98 -9.85 -32.19 35.74
CA LYS A 98 -8.93 -32.11 36.88
C LYS A 98 -8.27 -30.72 36.87
N LYS A 99 -8.72 -29.84 37.77
CA LYS A 99 -8.26 -28.45 37.88
C LYS A 99 -6.75 -28.43 38.19
N PRO A 100 -5.89 -27.76 37.39
CA PRO A 100 -4.49 -27.57 37.76
C PRO A 100 -4.39 -26.63 38.96
N VAL A 101 -3.54 -26.98 39.94
CA VAL A 101 -3.32 -26.17 41.14
C VAL A 101 -2.55 -24.89 40.76
N LYS A 102 -2.99 -23.74 41.29
CA LYS A 102 -2.38 -22.43 41.01
C LYS A 102 -1.03 -22.29 41.72
N ALA A 103 0.07 -22.49 41.00
CA ALA A 103 1.38 -21.99 41.43
C ALA A 103 1.38 -20.45 41.38
N LYS A 104 1.81 -19.80 42.47
CA LYS A 104 1.97 -18.34 42.52
C LYS A 104 3.15 -17.91 41.62
N LYS A 105 2.98 -16.84 40.83
CA LYS A 105 4.10 -16.09 40.25
C LYS A 105 3.89 -14.59 40.48
N VAL A 106 4.99 -13.89 40.75
CA VAL A 106 5.00 -12.53 41.29
C VAL A 106 4.60 -11.49 40.23
N THR A 107 3.71 -10.58 40.59
CA THR A 107 3.41 -9.36 39.82
C THR A 107 4.48 -8.30 40.09
N GLN A 108 5.01 -7.67 39.06
CA GLN A 108 5.86 -6.47 39.17
C GLN A 108 5.19 -5.32 38.41
N GLU A 109 5.27 -4.11 38.97
CA GLU A 109 4.55 -2.94 38.46
C GLU A 109 5.33 -2.20 37.34
N PRO A 110 4.73 -1.99 36.15
CA PRO A 110 5.29 -1.10 35.15
C PRO A 110 4.87 0.36 35.42
N LYS A 111 5.82 1.24 35.75
CA LYS A 111 5.56 2.66 36.01
C LYS A 111 5.13 3.44 34.76
N VAL A 112 4.24 4.42 34.96
CA VAL A 112 3.67 5.28 33.91
C VAL A 112 4.69 6.32 33.42
N ILE A 113 4.85 6.44 32.08
CA ILE A 113 5.30 7.68 31.43
C ILE A 113 4.39 7.96 30.22
N LYS A 114 3.78 9.15 30.20
CA LYS A 114 2.93 9.64 29.09
C LYS A 114 3.82 10.29 28.01
N LYS A 115 3.53 10.05 26.73
CA LYS A 115 4.03 10.88 25.61
C LYS A 115 2.91 11.11 24.59
N ALA A 116 2.69 12.37 24.23
CA ALA A 116 1.67 12.80 23.28
C ALA A 116 2.18 12.74 21.81
N PRO A 117 1.30 12.52 20.82
CA PRO A 117 1.68 12.58 19.40
C PRO A 117 1.86 14.04 18.93
N PRO A 118 2.95 14.39 18.24
CA PRO A 118 3.19 15.74 17.71
C PRO A 118 2.36 16.04 16.44
N SER A 119 2.31 17.32 16.09
CA SER A 119 1.39 17.89 15.10
C SER A 119 1.71 17.57 13.63
N LYS A 120 0.66 17.58 12.80
CA LYS A 120 0.75 17.59 11.33
C LYS A 120 1.48 18.87 10.88
N LYS A 121 2.36 18.78 9.89
CA LYS A 121 2.76 19.90 9.04
C LYS A 121 2.51 19.54 7.58
N GLU A 122 1.88 20.44 6.86
CA GLU A 122 1.50 20.26 5.47
C GLU A 122 2.72 20.33 4.54
N LYS A 123 2.61 19.69 3.37
CA LYS A 123 3.33 20.13 2.16
C LYS A 123 2.41 20.05 0.95
N VAL A 124 2.14 21.21 0.38
CA VAL A 124 1.31 21.37 -0.81
C VAL A 124 2.07 20.95 -2.07
N LYS A 125 1.27 20.55 -3.06
CA LYS A 125 1.54 20.09 -4.43
C LYS A 125 2.65 20.86 -5.17
N LYS A 126 3.30 20.18 -6.12
CA LYS A 126 3.70 20.77 -7.42
C LYS A 126 2.80 20.15 -8.51
N GLU A 127 2.53 20.90 -9.57
CA GLU A 127 1.53 20.56 -10.58
C GLU A 127 2.08 19.81 -11.82
N PRO A 128 1.21 19.08 -12.57
CA PRO A 128 1.57 18.40 -13.82
C PRO A 128 0.96 19.06 -15.09
N LYS A 129 1.49 18.72 -16.27
CA LYS A 129 0.86 18.84 -17.61
C LYS A 129 1.50 17.78 -18.56
N PRO A 130 0.90 17.42 -19.71
CA PRO A 130 -0.48 17.60 -20.19
C PRO A 130 -1.25 16.23 -20.07
N VAL A 131 -2.23 15.73 -20.85
CA VAL A 131 -2.86 16.04 -22.17
C VAL A 131 -4.38 15.73 -22.14
N LYS A 132 -5.10 16.48 -22.99
CA LYS A 132 -6.50 16.44 -23.47
C LYS A 132 -7.29 15.12 -23.53
N LYS A 133 -8.59 15.21 -23.20
CA LYS A 133 -9.70 15.13 -24.19
C LYS A 133 -11.01 15.73 -23.64
N GLU A 134 -11.87 16.19 -24.54
CA GLU A 134 -13.00 17.12 -24.33
C GLU A 134 -14.23 16.65 -25.17
N LEU A 135 -15.52 16.96 -24.93
CA LEU A 135 -16.29 17.65 -23.85
C LEU A 135 -17.80 17.25 -23.98
N PRO A 136 -18.66 17.36 -22.94
CA PRO A 136 -19.68 18.43 -22.93
C PRO A 136 -19.99 19.02 -21.53
N THR A 137 -20.97 19.93 -21.42
CA THR A 137 -21.04 20.95 -20.35
C THR A 137 -22.35 21.03 -19.53
N THR A 138 -22.26 20.77 -18.23
CA THR A 138 -23.00 21.45 -17.14
C THR A 138 -22.29 21.18 -15.80
N LYS A 139 -21.70 22.21 -15.18
CA LYS A 139 -21.12 22.26 -13.80
C LYS A 139 -20.71 20.94 -13.09
N THR A 140 -20.04 20.00 -13.77
CA THR A 140 -19.80 18.64 -13.23
C THR A 140 -18.81 18.62 -12.06
N THR A 141 -19.34 18.78 -10.85
CA THR A 141 -18.63 18.55 -9.59
C THR A 141 -18.36 17.06 -9.44
N LYS A 142 -17.07 16.70 -9.49
CA LYS A 142 -16.66 15.28 -9.45
C LYS A 142 -16.94 14.67 -8.08
N LEU A 143 -17.50 13.46 -8.09
CA LEU A 143 -17.84 12.70 -6.89
C LEU A 143 -16.68 12.55 -5.89
N THR A 144 -15.44 12.53 -6.40
CA THR A 144 -14.19 12.48 -5.60
C THR A 144 -13.94 13.72 -4.72
N SER A 145 -14.80 14.72 -4.76
CA SER A 145 -14.76 15.90 -3.88
C SER A 145 -15.41 15.64 -2.51
N LEU A 146 -16.25 14.61 -2.39
CA LEU A 146 -17.05 14.31 -1.20
C LEU A 146 -16.22 13.70 -0.05
N SER A 147 -16.61 14.01 1.18
CA SER A 147 -15.87 13.67 2.40
C SER A 147 -15.71 12.17 2.56
N GLY A 148 -14.45 11.71 2.44
CA GLY A 148 -14.11 10.30 2.56
C GLY A 148 -14.72 9.39 1.48
N LEU A 149 -15.05 9.92 0.29
CA LEU A 149 -15.31 9.12 -0.90
C LEU A 149 -14.00 8.90 -1.67
N GLY A 150 -13.39 7.73 -1.51
CA GLY A 150 -12.08 7.41 -2.11
C GLY A 150 -12.16 7.10 -3.61
N PRO A 151 -11.04 7.19 -4.37
CA PRO A 151 -11.03 6.95 -5.81
C PRO A 151 -11.39 5.51 -6.21
N MET A 152 -11.20 4.53 -5.32
CA MET A 152 -11.67 3.15 -5.53
C MET A 152 -13.18 2.98 -5.29
N THR A 153 -13.82 3.93 -4.60
CA THR A 153 -15.29 3.97 -4.44
C THR A 153 -15.91 4.78 -5.57
N ALA A 154 -15.32 5.94 -5.92
CA ALA A 154 -15.71 6.73 -7.09
C ALA A 154 -15.79 5.87 -8.36
N LYS A 155 -14.80 5.02 -8.60
CA LYS A 155 -14.83 4.07 -9.73
C LYS A 155 -16.01 3.10 -9.73
N LYS A 156 -16.50 2.65 -8.57
CA LYS A 156 -17.69 1.79 -8.52
C LYS A 156 -18.97 2.56 -8.83
N PHE A 157 -19.02 3.83 -8.43
CA PHE A 157 -20.09 4.75 -8.81
C PHE A 157 -20.03 5.03 -10.33
N GLU A 158 -18.84 5.35 -10.87
CA GLU A 158 -18.58 5.50 -12.33
C GLU A 158 -18.96 4.23 -13.12
N GLU A 159 -18.65 3.03 -12.60
CA GLU A 159 -19.03 1.72 -13.18
C GLU A 159 -20.54 1.45 -13.17
N LEU A 160 -21.31 2.19 -12.36
CA LEU A 160 -22.78 2.14 -12.29
C LEU A 160 -23.46 3.31 -13.00
N GLY A 161 -22.69 4.22 -13.61
CA GLY A 161 -23.20 5.43 -14.29
C GLY A 161 -23.21 6.69 -13.43
N VAL A 162 -22.94 6.58 -12.13
CA VAL A 162 -23.00 7.67 -11.15
C VAL A 162 -21.66 8.44 -11.14
N SER A 163 -21.58 9.49 -11.94
CA SER A 163 -20.36 10.26 -12.18
C SER A 163 -20.30 11.60 -11.42
N CYS A 164 -21.47 12.20 -11.17
CA CYS A 164 -21.64 13.57 -10.70
C CYS A 164 -22.44 13.64 -9.38
N VAL A 165 -22.25 14.75 -8.66
CA VAL A 165 -22.98 15.10 -7.43
C VAL A 165 -24.50 15.20 -7.66
N GLU A 166 -24.92 15.68 -8.83
CA GLU A 166 -26.33 15.81 -9.21
C GLU A 166 -27.00 14.45 -9.47
N GLU A 167 -26.25 13.46 -9.96
CA GLU A 167 -26.75 12.10 -10.24
C GLU A 167 -27.02 11.38 -8.91
N LEU A 168 -26.03 11.35 -8.00
CA LEU A 168 -26.15 10.72 -6.67
C LEU A 168 -27.31 11.27 -5.81
N VAL A 169 -27.75 12.52 -6.04
CA VAL A 169 -28.86 13.13 -5.28
C VAL A 169 -30.24 12.62 -5.73
N ASN A 170 -30.35 12.07 -6.94
CA ASN A 170 -31.60 11.56 -7.52
C ASN A 170 -31.78 10.04 -7.35
N GLU A 171 -30.76 9.34 -6.82
CA GLU A 171 -30.70 7.87 -6.73
C GLU A 171 -31.06 7.35 -5.32
N ASP A 172 -31.64 6.16 -5.26
CA ASP A 172 -32.05 5.54 -3.99
C ASP A 172 -30.87 4.90 -3.24
N PRO A 173 -30.64 5.28 -1.95
CA PRO A 173 -29.47 4.84 -1.20
C PRO A 173 -29.46 3.33 -0.89
N ALA A 174 -30.64 2.68 -0.87
CA ALA A 174 -30.78 1.25 -0.60
C ALA A 174 -30.31 0.38 -1.79
N GLU A 175 -30.60 0.79 -3.02
CA GLU A 175 -30.16 0.08 -4.23
C GLU A 175 -28.64 0.21 -4.39
N LEU A 176 -28.13 1.44 -4.25
CA LEU A 176 -26.70 1.73 -4.25
C LEU A 176 -25.91 0.96 -3.18
N ALA A 177 -26.44 0.85 -1.95
CA ALA A 177 -25.79 0.06 -0.89
C ALA A 177 -25.76 -1.44 -1.21
N SER A 178 -26.86 -1.97 -1.76
CA SER A 178 -26.97 -3.37 -2.15
C SER A 178 -26.00 -3.75 -3.28
N LEU A 179 -25.77 -2.83 -4.21
CA LEU A 179 -24.94 -3.03 -5.40
C LEU A 179 -23.45 -2.73 -5.14
N ILE A 180 -23.13 -1.69 -4.36
CA ILE A 180 -21.75 -1.25 -4.10
C ILE A 180 -21.16 -1.97 -2.87
N LYS A 181 -20.63 -3.17 -3.10
CA LYS A 181 -19.96 -3.99 -2.07
C LYS A 181 -18.96 -3.17 -1.23
N GLY A 182 -19.28 -2.99 0.05
CA GLY A 182 -18.43 -2.29 1.04
C GLY A 182 -18.85 -0.85 1.35
N VAL A 183 -20.05 -0.43 0.94
CA VAL A 183 -20.69 0.84 1.33
C VAL A 183 -22.00 0.52 2.05
N SER A 184 -22.34 1.24 3.12
CA SER A 184 -23.63 1.13 3.81
C SER A 184 -24.60 2.23 3.36
N GLU A 185 -25.90 1.99 3.52
CA GLU A 185 -26.97 2.97 3.25
C GLU A 185 -26.71 4.29 3.99
N GLU A 186 -26.38 4.21 5.28
CA GLU A 186 -25.95 5.34 6.12
C GLU A 186 -24.81 6.16 5.48
N ARG A 187 -23.89 5.52 4.77
CA ARG A 187 -22.75 6.22 4.15
C ARG A 187 -23.20 7.01 2.93
N ILE A 188 -24.16 6.47 2.17
CA ILE A 188 -24.73 7.12 0.98
C ILE A 188 -25.67 8.24 1.38
N THR A 189 -26.53 8.07 2.39
CA THR A 189 -27.38 9.17 2.89
C THR A 189 -26.56 10.36 3.41
N ASN A 190 -25.45 10.10 4.13
CA ASN A 190 -24.50 11.15 4.51
C ASN A 190 -23.88 11.87 3.29
N TRP A 191 -23.51 11.14 2.23
CA TRP A 191 -23.02 11.77 1.00
C TRP A 191 -24.11 12.56 0.26
N ILE A 192 -25.36 12.09 0.23
CA ILE A 192 -26.49 12.83 -0.36
C ILE A 192 -26.78 14.13 0.41
N ILE A 193 -26.60 14.15 1.73
CA ILE A 193 -26.67 15.38 2.54
C ILE A 193 -25.54 16.34 2.14
N GLU A 194 -24.30 15.86 2.08
CA GLU A 194 -23.14 16.67 1.64
C GLU A 194 -23.32 17.21 0.20
N CYS A 195 -23.89 16.42 -0.71
CA CYS A 195 -24.24 16.86 -2.06
C CYS A 195 -25.29 17.99 -2.04
N LYS A 196 -26.32 17.90 -1.19
CA LYS A 196 -27.37 18.94 -1.05
C LYS A 196 -26.80 20.21 -0.41
N GLU A 197 -25.86 20.11 0.53
CA GLU A 197 -25.12 21.26 1.07
C GLU A 197 -24.23 21.92 0.01
N LEU A 198 -23.62 21.15 -0.90
CA LEU A 198 -22.79 21.67 -1.98
C LEU A 198 -23.58 22.31 -3.14
N LEU A 199 -24.84 21.89 -3.36
CA LEU A 199 -25.74 22.47 -4.36
C LEU A 199 -26.43 23.77 -3.89
N ASN A 200 -26.64 23.91 -2.57
CA ASN A 200 -27.28 25.08 -1.96
C ASN A 200 -26.26 26.20 -1.58
N ARG A 201 -25.15 26.33 -2.32
CA ARG A 201 -23.97 27.13 -1.94
C ARG A 201 -23.40 28.00 -3.07
#